data_AF-A0A3A5V890-F1
#
_entry.id   AF-A0A3A5V890-F1
#
_cell.length_a   1.000
_cell.length_b   1.000
_cell.length_c   1.000
_cell.angle_alpha   90.00
_cell.angle_beta   90.00
_cell.angle_gamma   90.00
#
_symmetry.space_group_name_H-M   'P 1'
#
loop_
_entity.id
_entity.type
_entity.pdbx_description
1 polymer ?
#
loop_
_entity_poly.entity_id
_entity_poly.type
_entity_poly.pdbx_seq_one_letter_code
_entity_poly.pdbx_strand_id
1 'polypeptide(L)'
;MRLELLEPPEEINGPVLGTEAPTLESLGIVSRGLVHRPEPGQSAAWETLQSFLNERGEPYRWSMSGPSQAIVHCSRLSPYLSVGCISMRRVVQETSARMRELRELRSGGEEIGGWLKSLSSFQSRLAWHCHFMQKLENEPTLDNVAQNPLIDRNLARELDGERFAAWAEGRTGWPFFDACMRSLIATGWINFRMRAMLMSAASYNLWLPWRDVGLHLARMFLDYEPG
;
A
#
# COMPACT_ATOMS: atom_id res chain seq x y z
N MET A 1 22.86 -11.30 16.51
CA MET A 1 23.59 -12.21 15.61
C MET A 1 24.11 -11.35 14.47
N ARG A 2 25.41 -11.02 14.43
CA ARG A 2 25.97 -10.28 13.29
C ARG A 2 26.08 -11.28 12.15
N LEU A 3 25.24 -11.12 11.13
CA LEU A 3 25.37 -11.87 9.89
C LEU A 3 26.76 -11.60 9.31
N GLU A 4 27.34 -12.61 8.70
CA GLU A 4 28.59 -12.48 7.95
C GLU A 4 28.33 -11.47 6.81
N LEU A 5 29.10 -10.37 6.80
CA LEU A 5 28.99 -9.38 5.73
C LEU A 5 29.54 -10.04 4.47
N LEU A 6 28.66 -10.28 3.50
CA LEU A 6 29.09 -10.72 2.17
C LEU A 6 29.90 -9.60 1.53
N GLU A 7 31.03 -9.96 0.93
CA GLU A 7 31.78 -9.05 0.06
C GLU A 7 30.83 -8.57 -1.07
N PRO A 8 30.74 -7.26 -1.34
CA PRO A 8 29.92 -6.76 -2.42
C PRO A 8 30.42 -7.35 -3.75
N PRO A 9 29.53 -7.79 -4.64
CA PRO A 9 29.95 -8.30 -5.94
C PRO A 9 30.70 -7.21 -6.72
N GLU A 10 31.83 -7.57 -7.33
CA GLU A 10 32.61 -6.65 -8.17
C GLU A 10 31.82 -6.24 -9.43
N GLU A 11 30.89 -7.08 -9.88
CA GLU A 11 30.02 -6.83 -11.03
C GLU A 11 28.64 -7.47 -10.83
N ILE A 12 27.59 -6.77 -11.27
CA ILE A 12 26.23 -7.30 -11.35
C ILE A 12 25.97 -7.68 -12.81
N ASN A 13 25.94 -8.97 -13.11
CA ASN A 13 25.53 -9.49 -14.42
C ASN A 13 24.03 -9.24 -14.63
N GLY A 14 23.69 -8.05 -15.11
CA GLY A 14 22.33 -7.68 -15.50
C GLY A 14 21.98 -8.16 -16.91
N PRO A 15 20.69 -8.19 -17.28
CA PRO A 15 20.30 -8.40 -18.66
C PRO A 15 20.92 -7.30 -19.55
N VAL A 16 21.34 -7.66 -20.77
CA VAL A 16 21.78 -6.68 -21.77
C VAL A 16 20.56 -5.88 -22.21
N LEU A 17 20.41 -4.67 -21.67
CA LEU A 17 19.33 -3.76 -22.02
C LEU A 17 19.73 -2.96 -23.27
N GLY A 18 18.86 -2.95 -24.28
CA GLY A 18 18.99 -2.07 -25.44
C GLY A 18 18.65 -0.62 -25.09
N THR A 19 18.53 0.22 -26.12
CA THR A 19 18.07 1.61 -25.97
C THR A 19 16.58 1.76 -25.70
N GLU A 20 15.80 0.71 -25.97
CA GLU A 20 14.37 0.64 -25.69
C GLU A 20 14.12 -0.07 -24.36
N ALA A 21 13.09 0.37 -23.63
CA ALA A 21 12.67 -0.32 -22.43
C ALA A 21 12.12 -1.72 -22.78
N PRO A 22 12.52 -2.78 -22.06
CA PRO A 22 12.05 -4.13 -22.34
C PRO A 22 10.55 -4.28 -22.08
N THR A 23 9.91 -5.18 -22.81
CA THR A 23 8.52 -5.58 -22.56
C THR A 23 8.47 -6.64 -21.46
N LEU A 24 7.33 -6.78 -20.76
CA LEU A 24 7.15 -7.87 -19.79
C LEU A 24 7.37 -9.24 -20.44
N GLU A 25 6.90 -9.43 -21.67
CA GLU A 25 7.09 -10.66 -22.43
C GLU A 25 8.58 -10.95 -22.71
N SER A 26 9.36 -9.93 -23.09
CA SER A 26 10.80 -10.10 -23.31
C SER A 26 11.57 -10.46 -22.03
N LEU A 27 11.00 -10.17 -20.86
CA LEU A 27 11.55 -10.55 -19.56
C LEU A 27 11.00 -11.90 -19.05
N GLY A 28 10.16 -12.59 -19.83
CA GLY A 28 9.49 -13.83 -19.41
C GLY A 28 8.45 -13.63 -18.30
N ILE A 29 7.96 -12.39 -18.11
CA ILE A 29 7.02 -12.03 -17.04
C ILE A 29 5.60 -12.06 -17.60
N VAL A 30 4.77 -12.93 -17.03
CA VAL A 30 3.33 -12.97 -17.31
C VAL A 30 2.63 -11.85 -16.56
N SER A 31 1.95 -10.96 -17.28
CA SER A 31 1.21 -9.87 -16.66
C SER A 31 -0.06 -10.36 -15.96
N ARG A 32 -0.31 -9.89 -14.74
CA ARG A 32 -1.62 -10.06 -14.08
C ARG A 32 -2.64 -9.13 -14.72
N GLY A 33 -3.73 -9.68 -15.25
CA GLY A 33 -4.88 -8.92 -15.73
C GLY A 33 -5.58 -8.22 -14.57
N LEU A 34 -5.42 -6.89 -14.48
CA LEU A 34 -6.01 -6.08 -13.43
C LEU A 34 -7.23 -5.31 -13.93
N VAL A 35 -8.29 -5.34 -13.15
CA VAL A 35 -9.48 -4.50 -13.34
C VAL A 35 -9.19 -3.12 -12.75
N HIS A 36 -9.49 -2.07 -13.51
CA HIS A 36 -9.23 -0.67 -13.11
C HIS A 36 -7.76 -0.41 -12.75
N ARG A 37 -6.85 -0.98 -13.53
CA ARG A 37 -5.41 -0.70 -13.41
C ARG A 37 -5.18 0.82 -13.53
N PRO A 38 -4.47 1.46 -12.59
CA PRO A 38 -4.11 2.86 -12.72
C PRO A 38 -3.16 3.07 -13.91
N GLU A 39 -3.34 4.16 -14.64
CA GLU A 39 -2.39 4.59 -15.66
C GLU A 39 -1.00 4.79 -15.02
N PRO A 40 0.08 4.21 -15.56
CA PRO A 40 1.40 4.32 -14.95
C PRO A 40 2.07 5.66 -15.24
N GLY A 41 3.10 5.98 -14.45
CA GLY A 41 4.03 7.08 -14.74
C GLY A 41 3.77 8.39 -13.99
N GLN A 42 4.70 9.32 -14.15
CA GLN A 42 4.72 10.60 -13.42
C GLN A 42 3.52 11.49 -13.75
N SER A 43 3.11 11.57 -15.01
CA SER A 43 1.96 12.41 -15.42
C SER A 43 0.67 11.92 -14.75
N ALA A 44 0.39 10.62 -14.80
CA ALA A 44 -0.77 10.03 -14.14
C ALA A 44 -0.73 10.19 -12.61
N ALA A 45 0.46 10.10 -12.00
CA ALA A 45 0.64 10.38 -10.58
C ALA A 45 0.28 11.83 -10.22
N TRP A 46 0.69 12.78 -11.06
CA TRP A 46 0.39 14.20 -10.88
C TRP A 46 -1.10 14.49 -11.02
N GLU A 47 -1.74 13.99 -12.06
CA GLU A 47 -3.19 14.11 -12.28
C GLU A 47 -3.98 13.49 -11.13
N THR A 48 -3.55 12.32 -10.65
CA THR A 48 -4.16 11.66 -9.49
C THR A 48 -4.09 12.54 -8.23
N LEU A 49 -2.94 13.17 -7.98
CA LEU A 49 -2.75 14.10 -6.85
C LEU A 49 -3.67 15.33 -7.00
N GLN A 50 -3.70 15.95 -8.18
CA GLN A 50 -4.51 17.15 -8.42
C GLN A 50 -6.00 16.87 -8.27
N SER A 51 -6.50 15.77 -8.84
CA SER A 51 -7.88 15.34 -8.66
C SER A 51 -8.20 15.07 -7.18
N PHE A 52 -7.27 14.48 -6.42
CA PHE A 52 -7.47 14.29 -4.99
C PHE A 52 -7.53 15.62 -4.21
N LEU A 53 -6.62 16.55 -4.47
CA LEU A 53 -6.51 17.81 -3.72
C LEU A 53 -7.62 18.82 -4.05
N ASN A 54 -8.22 18.72 -5.23
CA ASN A 54 -9.17 19.73 -5.74
C ASN A 54 -10.60 19.21 -5.88
N GLU A 55 -10.81 17.89 -5.99
CA GLU A 55 -12.13 17.31 -6.28
C GLU A 55 -12.50 16.19 -5.30
N ARG A 56 -11.79 15.05 -5.36
CA ARG A 56 -12.22 13.80 -4.71
C ARG A 56 -11.92 13.73 -3.21
N GLY A 57 -11.00 14.56 -2.72
CA GLY A 57 -10.42 14.44 -1.38
C GLY A 57 -11.26 15.04 -0.25
N GLU A 58 -12.30 15.83 -0.53
CA GLU A 58 -13.12 16.44 0.52
C GLU A 58 -13.69 15.41 1.50
N PRO A 59 -14.28 14.28 1.05
CA PRO A 59 -14.87 13.31 1.96
C PRO A 59 -13.84 12.32 2.54
N TYR A 60 -12.56 12.43 2.16
CA TYR A 60 -11.51 11.43 2.47
C TYR A 60 -11.55 10.95 3.92
N ARG A 61 -11.66 11.87 4.88
CA ARG A 61 -11.68 11.52 6.31
C ARG A 61 -12.75 10.50 6.66
N TRP A 62 -13.93 10.63 6.07
CA TRP A 62 -15.12 9.82 6.37
C TRP A 62 -15.19 8.60 5.46
N SER A 63 -14.78 8.74 4.20
CA SER A 63 -14.90 7.74 3.15
C SER A 63 -13.74 6.72 3.10
N MET A 64 -12.58 7.00 3.70
CA MET A 64 -11.41 6.08 3.66
C MET A 64 -11.66 4.69 4.29
N SER A 65 -12.70 4.61 5.11
CA SER A 65 -13.07 3.47 5.94
C SER A 65 -13.73 2.33 5.17
N GLY A 66 -14.71 2.69 4.32
CA GLY A 66 -15.50 1.73 3.56
C GLY A 66 -14.81 1.37 2.25
N PRO A 67 -14.65 0.09 1.90
CA PRO A 67 -13.90 -0.32 0.71
C PRO A 67 -14.47 0.24 -0.60
N SER A 68 -15.80 0.35 -0.74
CA SER A 68 -16.44 0.92 -1.92
C SER A 68 -16.14 2.41 -2.10
N GLN A 69 -16.27 3.18 -1.02
CA GLN A 69 -16.04 4.63 -1.02
C GLN A 69 -14.57 4.98 -1.14
N ALA A 70 -13.69 4.17 -0.54
CA ALA A 70 -12.26 4.41 -0.54
C ALA A 70 -11.62 4.31 -1.93
N ILE A 71 -12.24 3.59 -2.89
CA ILE A 71 -11.77 3.53 -4.27
C ILE A 71 -11.75 4.94 -4.89
N VAL A 72 -12.77 5.75 -4.61
CA VAL A 72 -12.91 7.10 -5.16
C VAL A 72 -12.31 8.16 -4.24
N HIS A 73 -12.44 8.04 -2.92
CA HIS A 73 -12.12 9.14 -2.02
C HIS A 73 -10.75 9.04 -1.33
N CYS A 74 -10.06 7.90 -1.41
CA CYS A 74 -8.64 7.87 -1.03
C CYS A 74 -7.78 8.55 -2.11
N SER A 75 -6.57 8.94 -1.74
CA SER A 75 -5.66 9.62 -2.66
C SER A 75 -5.32 8.80 -3.89
N ARG A 76 -5.30 7.46 -3.75
CA ARG A 76 -4.86 6.51 -4.79
C ARG A 76 -3.40 6.71 -5.21
N LEU A 77 -2.61 7.41 -4.39
CA LEU A 77 -1.22 7.75 -4.69
C LEU A 77 -0.21 6.64 -4.35
N SER A 78 -0.60 5.65 -3.56
CA SER A 78 0.33 4.64 -3.05
C SER A 78 1.07 3.84 -4.14
N PRO A 79 0.46 3.43 -5.28
CA PRO A 79 1.22 2.76 -6.34
C PRO A 79 2.31 3.66 -6.92
N TYR A 80 2.03 4.95 -7.10
CA TYR A 80 3.00 5.91 -7.65
C TYR A 80 4.12 6.27 -6.69
N LEU A 81 3.81 6.33 -5.39
CA LEU A 81 4.79 6.59 -4.35
C LEU A 81 5.78 5.41 -4.26
N SER A 82 5.29 4.18 -4.25
CA SER A 82 6.12 2.97 -4.11
C SER A 82 7.16 2.77 -5.20
N VAL A 83 6.93 3.32 -6.39
CA VAL A 83 7.86 3.24 -7.54
C VAL A 83 8.52 4.58 -7.87
N GLY A 84 8.31 5.61 -7.05
CA GLY A 84 8.94 6.92 -7.21
C GLY A 84 8.43 7.79 -8.38
N CYS A 85 7.26 7.48 -8.97
CA CYS A 85 6.64 8.33 -10.00
C CYS A 85 6.28 9.73 -9.49
N ILE A 86 6.08 9.89 -8.18
CA ILE A 86 5.92 11.19 -7.53
C ILE A 86 6.65 11.20 -6.19
N SER A 87 7.33 12.29 -5.86
CA SER A 87 8.06 12.37 -4.58
C SER A 87 7.13 12.68 -3.41
N MET A 88 7.38 12.04 -2.27
CA MET A 88 6.68 12.35 -1.00
C MET A 88 6.76 13.84 -0.65
N ARG A 89 7.93 14.46 -0.87
CA ARG A 89 8.14 15.91 -0.64
C ARG A 89 7.17 16.76 -1.46
N ARG A 90 7.01 16.46 -2.75
CA ARG A 90 6.07 17.15 -3.63
C ARG A 90 4.64 17.00 -3.09
N VAL A 91 4.21 15.79 -2.76
CA VAL A 91 2.85 15.54 -2.22
C VAL A 91 2.59 16.38 -0.96
N VAL A 92 3.54 16.43 -0.02
CA VAL A 92 3.42 17.23 1.21
C VAL A 92 3.34 18.73 0.91
N GLN A 93 4.17 19.23 -0.01
CA GLN A 93 4.21 20.65 -0.40
C GLN A 93 2.90 21.08 -1.06
N GLU A 94 2.42 20.32 -2.05
CA GLU A 94 1.15 20.61 -2.75
C GLU A 94 -0.05 20.54 -1.79
N THR A 95 -0.08 19.52 -0.92
CA THR A 95 -1.12 19.42 0.11
C THR A 95 -1.10 20.62 1.04
N SER A 96 0.10 21.06 1.46
CA SER A 96 0.26 22.22 2.34
C SER A 96 -0.13 23.53 1.65
N ALA A 97 0.17 23.68 0.35
CA ALA A 97 -0.25 24.82 -0.46
C ALA A 97 -1.77 24.88 -0.56
N ARG A 98 -2.41 23.76 -0.94
CA ARG A 98 -3.87 23.67 -0.99
C ARG A 98 -4.54 23.98 0.34
N MET A 99 -3.98 23.50 1.45
CA MET A 99 -4.48 23.83 2.79
C MET A 99 -4.30 25.31 3.17
N ARG A 100 -3.34 26.05 2.60
CA ARG A 100 -3.23 27.51 2.80
C ARG A 100 -4.32 28.24 2.04
N GLU A 101 -4.50 27.91 0.76
CA GLU A 101 -5.59 28.47 -0.07
C GLU A 101 -6.95 28.26 0.60
N LEU A 102 -7.25 27.05 1.05
CA LEU A 102 -8.52 26.74 1.75
C LEU A 102 -8.69 27.54 3.05
N ARG A 103 -7.60 27.87 3.75
CA ARG A 103 -7.68 28.73 4.95
C ARG A 103 -7.99 30.17 4.56
N GLU A 104 -7.42 30.67 3.47
CA GLU A 104 -7.68 32.01 2.93
C GLU A 104 -9.14 32.14 2.47
N LEU A 105 -9.65 31.18 1.69
CA LEU A 105 -11.05 31.13 1.26
C LEU A 105 -12.00 31.17 2.46
N ARG A 106 -11.74 30.34 3.47
CA ARG A 106 -12.54 30.33 4.71
C ARG A 106 -12.48 31.66 5.46
N SER A 107 -11.30 32.30 5.52
CA SER A 107 -11.15 33.63 6.12
C SER A 107 -11.86 34.71 5.32
N GLY A 108 -12.01 34.53 4.00
CA GLY A 108 -12.83 35.36 3.11
C GLY A 108 -14.34 35.09 3.20
N GLY A 109 -14.78 34.13 4.03
CA GLY A 109 -16.19 33.79 4.25
C GLY A 109 -16.73 32.66 3.36
N GLU A 110 -15.89 32.01 2.55
CA GLU A 110 -16.33 30.89 1.71
C GLU A 110 -16.48 29.59 2.51
N GLU A 111 -17.49 28.80 2.14
CA GLU A 111 -17.68 27.46 2.69
C GLU A 111 -16.72 26.47 2.03
N ILE A 112 -15.83 25.89 2.84
CA ILE A 112 -14.81 24.94 2.39
C ILE A 112 -15.10 23.49 2.82
N GLY A 113 -16.30 23.23 3.36
CA GLY A 113 -16.76 21.93 3.81
C GLY A 113 -15.74 21.14 4.65
N GLY A 114 -15.54 19.87 4.30
CA GLY A 114 -14.68 18.91 5.00
C GLY A 114 -13.18 19.03 4.73
N TRP A 115 -12.77 19.89 3.79
CA TRP A 115 -11.45 19.83 3.16
C TRP A 115 -10.27 19.88 4.14
N LEU A 116 -10.21 20.86 5.04
CA LEU A 116 -9.06 20.99 5.96
C LEU A 116 -8.90 19.78 6.90
N LYS A 117 -10.01 19.18 7.34
CA LYS A 117 -9.98 17.97 8.19
C LYS A 117 -9.50 16.76 7.39
N SER A 118 -9.93 16.64 6.13
CA SER A 118 -9.52 15.58 5.23
C SER A 118 -8.05 15.68 4.83
N LEU A 119 -7.57 16.85 4.44
CA LEU A 119 -6.15 17.04 4.09
C LEU A 119 -5.22 16.89 5.31
N SER A 120 -5.67 17.30 6.50
CA SER A 120 -4.94 17.01 7.74
C SER A 120 -4.83 15.49 7.98
N SER A 121 -5.94 14.74 7.84
CA SER A 121 -5.90 13.28 7.92
C SER A 121 -5.02 12.64 6.84
N PHE A 122 -4.95 13.23 5.65
CA PHE A 122 -4.08 12.77 4.58
C PHE A 122 -2.61 12.98 4.93
N GLN A 123 -2.21 14.17 5.39
CA GLN A 123 -0.85 14.44 5.87
C GLN A 123 -0.43 13.50 6.99
N SER A 124 -1.34 13.17 7.92
CA SER A 124 -1.04 12.15 8.94
C SER A 124 -0.71 10.80 8.30
N ARG A 125 -1.37 10.37 7.22
CA ARG A 125 -1.04 9.11 6.54
C ARG A 125 0.31 9.15 5.81
N LEU A 126 0.69 10.31 5.27
CA LEU A 126 2.04 10.50 4.72
C LEU A 126 3.11 10.38 5.82
N ALA A 127 2.87 10.95 7.01
CA ALA A 127 3.77 10.78 8.15
C ALA A 127 3.83 9.32 8.64
N TRP A 128 2.70 8.62 8.65
CA TRP A 128 2.65 7.18 8.97
C TRP A 128 3.43 6.33 7.97
N HIS A 129 3.40 6.67 6.68
CA HIS A 129 4.24 6.03 5.66
C HIS A 129 5.72 6.19 6.02
N CYS A 130 6.21 7.42 6.18
CA CYS A 130 7.61 7.67 6.54
C CYS A 130 8.01 6.99 7.86
N HIS A 131 7.10 6.91 8.83
CA HIS A 131 7.35 6.24 10.10
C HIS A 131 7.64 4.73 9.91
N PHE A 132 6.92 4.05 9.01
CA PHE A 132 7.18 2.63 8.74
C PHE A 132 8.48 2.41 7.97
N MET A 133 8.82 3.31 7.03
CA MET A 133 10.12 3.26 6.33
C MET A 133 11.27 3.37 7.34
N GLN A 134 11.20 4.36 8.23
CA GLN A 134 12.19 4.55 9.29
C GLN A 134 12.24 3.37 10.27
N LYS A 135 11.10 2.71 10.50
CA LYS A 135 11.04 1.55 11.38
C LYS A 135 11.80 0.38 10.77
N LEU A 136 11.67 0.14 9.46
CA LEU A 136 12.43 -0.87 8.74
C LEU A 136 13.93 -0.53 8.69
N GLU A 137 14.27 0.74 8.47
CA GLU A 137 15.67 1.19 8.53
C GLU A 137 16.32 0.94 9.90
N ASN A 138 15.55 1.12 10.98
CA ASN A 138 16.04 0.89 12.35
C ASN A 138 16.06 -0.60 12.75
N GLU A 139 15.15 -1.41 12.21
CA GLU A 139 15.09 -2.85 12.44
C GLU A 139 14.95 -3.59 11.10
N PRO A 140 16.08 -3.82 10.39
CA PRO A 140 16.07 -4.41 9.04
C PRO A 140 15.58 -5.86 9.01
N THR A 141 15.36 -6.48 10.17
CA THR A 141 14.84 -7.85 10.26
C THR A 141 13.32 -7.94 10.38
N LEU A 142 12.59 -6.81 10.33
CA LEU A 142 11.13 -6.76 10.54
C LEU A 142 10.30 -7.60 9.55
N ASP A 143 10.86 -7.95 8.41
CA ASP A 143 10.27 -8.83 7.40
C ASP A 143 10.47 -10.33 7.71
N ASN A 144 11.45 -10.65 8.56
CA ASN A 144 11.89 -12.02 8.85
C ASN A 144 11.65 -12.45 10.30
N VAL A 145 11.75 -11.51 11.24
CA VAL A 145 11.70 -11.75 12.68
C VAL A 145 10.53 -10.98 13.27
N ALA A 146 9.67 -11.69 14.00
CA ALA A 146 8.56 -11.07 14.71
C ALA A 146 9.09 -10.08 15.76
N GLN A 147 8.40 -8.95 15.92
CA GLN A 147 8.80 -7.92 16.90
C GLN A 147 8.94 -8.45 18.33
N ASN A 148 8.16 -9.49 18.68
CA ASN A 148 8.32 -10.24 19.90
C ASN A 148 8.55 -11.72 19.57
N PRO A 149 9.82 -12.17 19.45
CA PRO A 149 10.15 -13.54 19.10
C PRO A 149 9.65 -14.58 20.10
N LEU A 150 9.51 -14.21 21.38
CA LEU A 150 9.00 -15.11 22.41
C LEU A 150 7.51 -15.37 22.23
N ILE A 151 6.71 -14.33 21.96
CA ILE A 151 5.29 -14.50 21.66
C ILE A 151 5.11 -15.32 20.37
N ASP A 152 5.85 -14.99 19.31
CA ASP A 152 5.75 -15.71 18.03
C ASP A 152 6.06 -17.20 18.21
N ARG A 153 7.13 -17.52 18.93
CA ARG A 153 7.47 -18.90 19.31
C ARG A 153 6.37 -19.58 20.11
N ASN A 154 5.79 -18.90 21.09
CA ASN A 154 4.75 -19.46 21.95
C ASN A 154 3.42 -19.68 21.22
N LEU A 155 3.13 -18.89 20.18
CA LEU A 155 1.96 -19.09 19.33
C LEU A 155 2.08 -20.34 18.45
N ALA A 156 3.32 -20.79 18.17
CA ALA A 156 3.66 -22.02 17.46
C ALA A 156 2.78 -22.25 16.21
N ARG A 157 2.61 -21.20 15.40
CA ARG A 157 1.74 -21.25 14.23
C ARG A 157 2.36 -22.15 13.17
N GLU A 158 1.58 -23.13 12.72
CA GLU A 158 1.92 -24.00 11.60
C GLU A 158 1.08 -23.63 10.38
N LEU A 159 1.65 -23.78 9.19
CA LEU A 159 0.96 -23.46 7.95
C LEU A 159 -0.02 -24.59 7.59
N ASP A 160 -1.30 -24.36 7.85
CA ASP A 160 -2.39 -25.18 7.31
C ASP A 160 -2.65 -24.79 5.86
N GLY A 161 -2.30 -25.68 4.92
CA GLY A 161 -2.39 -25.43 3.48
C GLY A 161 -3.82 -25.20 2.98
N GLU A 162 -4.82 -25.88 3.55
CA GLU A 162 -6.21 -25.74 3.14
C GLU A 162 -6.77 -24.38 3.59
N ARG A 163 -6.53 -24.02 4.85
CA ARG A 163 -6.94 -22.70 5.38
C ARG A 163 -6.23 -21.57 4.66
N PHE A 164 -4.94 -21.74 4.37
CA PHE A 164 -4.16 -20.76 3.63
C PHE A 164 -4.72 -20.56 2.22
N ALA A 165 -4.98 -21.63 1.47
CA ALA A 165 -5.56 -21.54 0.13
C ALA A 165 -6.95 -20.88 0.14
N ALA A 166 -7.84 -21.30 1.06
CA ALA A 166 -9.16 -20.70 1.20
C ALA A 166 -9.09 -19.20 1.52
N TRP A 167 -8.18 -18.79 2.39
CA TRP A 167 -7.94 -17.37 2.70
C TRP A 167 -7.33 -16.61 1.52
N ALA A 168 -6.29 -17.16 0.91
CA ALA A 168 -5.51 -16.55 -0.15
C ALA A 168 -6.34 -16.28 -1.41
N GLU A 169 -7.35 -17.11 -1.66
CA GLU A 169 -8.21 -17.05 -2.84
C GLU A 169 -9.60 -16.44 -2.52
N GLY A 170 -9.85 -16.04 -1.27
CA GLY A 170 -11.12 -15.47 -0.84
C GLY A 170 -12.29 -16.44 -0.98
N ARG A 171 -12.14 -17.65 -0.43
CA ARG A 171 -13.17 -18.72 -0.36
C ARG A 171 -13.31 -19.28 1.06
N THR A 172 -13.15 -18.43 2.06
CA THR A 172 -13.29 -18.80 3.48
C THR A 172 -14.74 -19.11 3.88
N GLY A 173 -15.71 -18.66 3.09
CA GLY A 173 -17.13 -18.71 3.43
C GLY A 173 -17.62 -17.50 4.20
N TRP A 174 -16.74 -16.52 4.50
CA TRP A 174 -17.11 -15.24 5.09
C TRP A 174 -17.32 -14.18 4.00
N PRO A 175 -18.57 -13.86 3.61
CA PRO A 175 -18.83 -13.17 2.33
C PRO A 175 -18.12 -11.82 2.18
N PHE A 176 -18.10 -11.00 3.24
CA PHE A 176 -17.46 -9.69 3.23
C PHE A 176 -15.93 -9.79 3.12
N PHE A 177 -15.35 -10.73 3.87
CA PHE A 177 -13.91 -11.01 3.84
C PHE A 177 -13.47 -11.49 2.46
N ASP A 178 -14.20 -12.49 1.93
CA ASP A 178 -13.94 -13.10 0.64
C ASP A 178 -14.05 -12.08 -0.50
N ALA A 179 -15.05 -11.19 -0.44
CA ALA A 179 -15.18 -10.09 -1.38
C ALA A 179 -13.98 -9.12 -1.34
N CYS A 180 -13.45 -8.83 -0.15
CA CYS A 180 -12.28 -7.97 0.00
C CYS A 180 -11.02 -8.63 -0.59
N MET A 181 -10.77 -9.92 -0.32
CA MET A 181 -9.63 -10.62 -0.90
C MET A 181 -9.73 -10.69 -2.43
N ARG A 182 -10.91 -11.05 -2.97
CA ARG A 182 -11.11 -11.09 -4.43
C ARG A 182 -10.99 -9.72 -5.08
N SER A 183 -11.45 -8.65 -4.44
CA SER A 183 -11.26 -7.28 -4.90
C SER A 183 -9.78 -6.91 -4.94
N LEU A 184 -9.01 -7.27 -3.90
CA LEU A 184 -7.57 -7.07 -3.88
C LEU A 184 -6.86 -7.84 -5.01
N ILE A 185 -7.20 -9.12 -5.23
CA ILE A 185 -6.61 -9.92 -6.32
C ILE A 185 -6.90 -9.29 -7.68
N ALA A 186 -8.15 -8.85 -7.91
CA ALA A 186 -8.60 -8.33 -9.19
C ALA A 186 -8.08 -6.93 -9.50
N THR A 187 -7.87 -6.08 -8.49
CA THR A 187 -7.54 -4.65 -8.70
C THR A 187 -6.13 -4.27 -8.25
N GLY A 188 -5.49 -5.11 -7.44
CA GLY A 188 -4.18 -4.86 -6.85
C GLY A 188 -4.15 -3.79 -5.77
N TRP A 189 -5.30 -3.30 -5.29
CA TRP A 189 -5.37 -2.29 -4.24
C TRP A 189 -6.62 -2.47 -3.36
N ILE A 190 -6.48 -2.27 -2.06
CA ILE A 190 -7.62 -2.14 -1.15
C ILE A 190 -7.27 -1.18 0.00
N ASN A 191 -8.26 -0.53 0.59
CA ASN A 191 -8.01 0.45 1.64
C ASN A 191 -7.41 -0.17 2.91
N PHE A 192 -6.66 0.62 3.67
CA PHE A 192 -5.91 0.18 4.85
C PHE A 192 -6.73 -0.66 5.82
N ARG A 193 -7.99 -0.28 6.10
CA ARG A 193 -8.82 -1.01 7.05
C ARG A 193 -9.08 -2.46 6.61
N MET A 194 -9.29 -2.67 5.31
CA MET A 194 -9.48 -4.02 4.81
C MET A 194 -8.16 -4.78 4.77
N ARG A 195 -7.02 -4.13 4.48
CA ARG A 195 -5.70 -4.78 4.62
C ARG A 195 -5.48 -5.29 6.05
N ALA A 196 -5.79 -4.47 7.05
CA ALA A 196 -5.72 -4.86 8.45
C ALA A 196 -6.68 -6.01 8.77
N MET A 197 -7.92 -5.98 8.25
CA MET A 197 -8.87 -7.09 8.41
C MET A 197 -8.34 -8.39 7.78
N LEU A 198 -7.79 -8.33 6.56
CA LEU A 198 -7.23 -9.48 5.85
C LEU A 198 -6.11 -10.15 6.64
N MET A 199 -5.19 -9.34 7.19
CA MET A 199 -4.07 -9.80 8.02
C MET A 199 -4.54 -10.34 9.38
N SER A 200 -5.46 -9.64 10.06
CA SER A 200 -5.97 -10.05 11.37
C SER A 200 -6.75 -11.36 11.29
N ALA A 201 -7.60 -11.54 10.29
CA ALA A 201 -8.36 -12.78 10.15
C ALA A 201 -7.44 -13.98 9.86
N ALA A 202 -6.42 -13.81 9.01
CA ALA A 202 -5.39 -14.83 8.83
C ALA A 202 -4.69 -15.18 10.14
N SER A 203 -4.22 -14.17 10.87
CA SER A 203 -3.38 -14.35 12.06
C SER A 203 -4.13 -14.92 13.26
N TYR A 204 -5.39 -14.50 13.46
CA TYR A 204 -6.13 -14.79 14.70
C TYR A 204 -7.29 -15.75 14.52
N ASN A 205 -8.01 -15.70 13.39
CA ASN A 205 -9.15 -16.59 13.15
C ASN A 205 -8.72 -17.89 12.47
N LEU A 206 -7.75 -17.82 11.56
CA LEU A 206 -7.24 -18.99 10.82
C LEU A 206 -5.95 -19.55 11.40
N TRP A 207 -5.32 -18.82 12.32
CA TRP A 207 -4.06 -19.17 12.99
C TRP A 207 -2.86 -19.34 12.04
N LEU A 208 -2.88 -18.63 10.90
CA LEU A 208 -1.86 -18.75 9.86
C LEU A 208 -0.57 -17.99 10.25
N PRO A 209 0.62 -18.49 9.87
CA PRO A 209 1.88 -17.79 10.09
C PRO A 209 1.90 -16.43 9.38
N TRP A 210 2.36 -15.39 10.08
CA TRP A 210 2.29 -14.02 9.58
C TRP A 210 3.18 -13.77 8.35
N ARG A 211 4.30 -14.52 8.23
CA ARG A 211 5.24 -14.39 7.12
C ARG A 211 4.62 -14.84 5.80
N ASP A 212 4.05 -16.03 5.77
CA ASP A 212 3.39 -16.59 4.57
C ASP A 212 2.24 -15.69 4.10
N VAL A 213 1.44 -15.23 5.07
CA VAL A 213 0.33 -14.29 4.85
C VAL A 213 0.85 -12.95 4.30
N GLY A 214 1.91 -12.40 4.89
CA GLY A 214 2.55 -11.16 4.46
C GLY A 214 3.11 -11.25 3.04
N LEU A 215 3.84 -12.32 2.73
CA LEU A 215 4.40 -12.58 1.40
C LEU A 215 3.30 -12.77 0.34
N HIS A 216 2.18 -13.40 0.69
CA HIS A 216 1.04 -13.49 -0.23
C HIS A 216 0.46 -12.12 -0.54
N LEU A 217 0.16 -11.32 0.48
CA LEU A 217 -0.38 -9.98 0.29
C LEU A 217 0.59 -9.07 -0.48
N ALA A 218 1.89 -9.17 -0.21
CA ALA A 218 2.93 -8.42 -0.92
C ALA A 218 2.84 -8.61 -2.44
N ARG A 219 2.66 -9.85 -2.90
CA ARG A 219 2.47 -10.17 -4.33
C ARG A 219 1.16 -9.61 -4.91
N MET A 220 0.17 -9.35 -4.07
CA MET A 220 -1.14 -8.88 -4.53
C MET A 220 -1.21 -7.36 -4.66
N PHE A 221 -0.44 -6.61 -3.87
CA PHE A 221 -0.46 -5.15 -3.87
C PHE A 221 0.36 -4.55 -5.02
N LEU A 222 -0.22 -3.56 -5.71
CA LEU A 222 0.51 -2.67 -6.63
C LEU A 222 1.42 -1.67 -5.90
N ASP A 223 1.18 -1.50 -4.60
CA ASP A 223 1.81 -0.52 -3.74
C ASP A 223 2.51 -1.20 -2.56
N TYR A 224 3.11 -2.37 -2.80
CA TYR A 224 3.90 -3.06 -1.80
C TYR A 224 5.22 -2.32 -1.57
N GLU A 225 5.45 -1.95 -0.32
CA GLU A 225 6.74 -1.55 0.22
C GLU A 225 6.98 -2.42 1.46
N PRO A 226 8.20 -2.99 1.65
CA PRO A 226 8.49 -3.90 2.78
C PRO A 226 8.39 -3.23 4.16
N GLY A 227 8.50 -1.91 4.20
CA GLY A 227 8.36 -1.04 5.35
C GLY A 227 8.66 0.36 4.92
#